data_AF-A0A2G9N5F3-F1
#
_entry.id   AF-A0A2G9N5F3-F1
#
_cell.length_a   1.000
_cell.length_b   1.000
_cell.length_c   1.000
_cell.angle_alpha   90.00
_cell.angle_beta   90.00
_cell.angle_gamma   90.00
#
_symmetry.space_group_name_H-M   'P 1'
#
loop_
_entity.id
_entity.type
_entity.pdbx_description
1 polymer ?
#
loop_
_entity_poly.entity_id
_entity_poly.type
_entity_poly.pdbx_seq_one_letter_code
_entity_poly.pdbx_strand_id
1 'polypeptide(L)'
;MACKKEQISLYIIFYLNNIMKHIGWCLDKIQIVMADIPREVISQQDKDKANKILDEVQEYADTLAKLVLNPRFKEYLNKLERSSIEGIMLQAHEIEELFKDLEHMLHLLDLYIKNLRDIILNHPEQWGGKADQLVLTIHQKFGGERGELRKVFQIAIHAREELEQIVDSEKHLAEFLEIR
;
A
#
# COMPACT_ATOMS: atom_id res chain seq x y z
N MET A 1 30.20 -20.92 -1.91
CA MET A 1 29.48 -21.17 -0.65
C MET A 1 28.91 -19.82 -0.22
N ALA A 2 27.76 -19.44 -0.78
CA ALA A 2 27.11 -18.17 -0.43
C ALA A 2 26.81 -18.16 1.07
N CYS A 3 27.13 -17.05 1.73
CA CYS A 3 27.02 -16.94 3.17
C CYS A 3 25.54 -17.02 3.56
N LYS A 4 25.17 -17.81 4.59
CA LYS A 4 23.78 -17.92 5.09
C LYS A 4 23.07 -16.57 5.30
N LYS A 5 23.83 -15.49 5.55
CA LYS A 5 23.32 -14.13 5.67
C LYS A 5 22.79 -13.55 4.35
N GLU A 6 23.45 -13.82 3.23
CA GLU A 6 23.03 -13.35 1.89
C GLU A 6 21.74 -14.04 1.44
N GLN A 7 21.57 -15.33 1.77
CA GLN A 7 20.36 -16.10 1.48
C GLN A 7 19.13 -15.60 2.26
N ILE A 8 19.31 -15.16 3.50
CA ILE A 8 18.23 -14.59 4.32
C ILE A 8 17.81 -13.22 3.77
N SER A 9 18.76 -12.37 3.37
CA SER A 9 18.46 -11.09 2.75
C SER A 9 17.64 -11.26 1.47
N LEU A 10 17.98 -12.25 0.64
CA LEU A 10 17.24 -12.57 -0.59
C LEU A 10 15.78 -12.96 -0.36
N TYR A 11 15.54 -13.87 0.58
CA TYR A 11 14.19 -14.30 0.92
C TYR A 11 13.35 -13.12 1.45
N ILE A 12 13.95 -12.26 2.26
CA ILE A 12 13.30 -11.06 2.78
C ILE A 12 12.94 -10.11 1.65
N ILE A 13 13.87 -9.85 0.73
CA ILE A 13 13.64 -8.98 -0.44
C ILE A 13 12.49 -9.53 -1.30
N PHE A 14 12.48 -10.84 -1.60
CA PHE A 14 11.39 -11.47 -2.34
C PHE A 14 10.03 -11.35 -1.64
N TYR A 15 10.00 -11.52 -0.31
CA TYR A 15 8.78 -11.37 0.46
C TYR A 15 8.25 -9.93 0.44
N LEU A 16 9.14 -8.95 0.66
CA LEU A 16 8.81 -7.53 0.57
C LEU A 16 8.29 -7.16 -0.81
N ASN A 17 8.88 -7.69 -1.88
CA ASN A 17 8.42 -7.47 -3.25
C ASN A 17 6.96 -7.88 -3.47
N ASN A 18 6.55 -9.03 -2.93
CA ASN A 18 5.17 -9.49 -3.06
C ASN A 18 4.21 -8.59 -2.28
N ILE A 19 4.58 -8.20 -1.04
CA ILE A 19 3.78 -7.25 -0.25
C ILE A 19 3.60 -5.94 -0.99
N MET A 20 4.68 -5.38 -1.53
CA MET A 20 4.64 -4.12 -2.26
C MET A 20 3.67 -4.21 -3.43
N LYS A 21 3.79 -5.22 -4.31
CA LYS A 21 2.84 -5.42 -5.42
C LYS A 21 1.37 -5.43 -4.96
N HIS A 22 1.07 -6.10 -3.84
CA HIS A 22 -0.29 -6.13 -3.29
C HIS A 22 -0.73 -4.78 -2.73
N ILE A 23 0.16 -4.02 -2.09
CA ILE A 23 -0.09 -2.63 -1.66
C ILE A 23 -0.48 -1.79 -2.88
N GLY A 24 0.36 -1.79 -3.93
CA GLY A 24 0.10 -1.03 -5.16
C GLY A 24 -1.25 -1.38 -5.78
N TRP A 25 -1.58 -2.67 -5.86
CA TRP A 25 -2.88 -3.12 -6.35
C TRP A 25 -4.06 -2.62 -5.50
N CYS A 26 -3.95 -2.64 -4.16
CA CYS A 26 -5.01 -2.12 -3.28
C CYS A 26 -5.22 -0.62 -3.51
N LEU A 27 -4.13 0.14 -3.66
CA LEU A 27 -4.19 1.58 -3.90
C LEU A 27 -4.85 1.92 -5.24
N ASP A 28 -4.50 1.19 -6.30
CA ASP A 28 -5.13 1.34 -7.63
C ASP A 28 -6.63 1.04 -7.56
N LYS A 29 -7.02 0.00 -6.82
CA LYS A 29 -8.44 -0.37 -6.64
C LYS A 29 -9.23 0.68 -5.88
N ILE A 30 -8.68 1.22 -4.80
CA ILE A 30 -9.31 2.33 -4.05
C ILE A 30 -9.56 3.51 -4.98
N GLN A 31 -8.60 3.89 -5.84
CA GLN A 31 -8.77 4.99 -6.79
C GLN A 31 -9.87 4.74 -7.81
N ILE A 32 -9.87 3.55 -8.41
CA ILE A 32 -10.84 3.17 -9.44
C ILE A 32 -12.26 3.22 -8.86
N VAL A 33 -12.47 2.62 -7.68
CA VAL A 33 -13.79 2.60 -7.03
C VAL A 33 -14.22 4.00 -6.60
N MET A 34 -13.30 4.80 -6.05
CA MET A 34 -13.59 6.18 -5.67
C MET A 34 -13.92 7.09 -6.85
N ALA A 35 -13.44 6.78 -8.07
CA ALA A 35 -13.77 7.54 -9.26
C ALA A 35 -15.26 7.43 -9.66
N ASP A 36 -15.93 6.35 -9.21
CA ASP A 36 -17.34 6.09 -9.49
C ASP A 36 -18.29 6.70 -8.44
N ILE A 37 -17.74 7.41 -7.44
CA ILE A 37 -18.51 8.05 -6.38
C ILE A 37 -19.56 8.99 -6.98
N PRO A 38 -20.85 8.87 -6.61
CA PRO A 38 -21.87 9.76 -7.14
C PRO A 38 -21.56 11.20 -6.72
N ARG A 39 -21.84 12.19 -7.58
CA ARG A 39 -21.63 13.61 -7.25
C ARG A 39 -22.66 14.14 -6.25
N GLU A 40 -23.84 13.55 -6.25
CA GLU A 40 -24.98 13.95 -5.43
C GLU A 40 -25.67 12.69 -4.91
N VAL A 41 -26.25 12.79 -3.71
CA VAL A 41 -26.98 11.69 -3.07
C VAL A 41 -28.39 12.18 -2.74
N ILE A 42 -29.27 12.14 -3.74
CA ILE A 42 -30.63 12.70 -3.65
C ILE A 42 -31.66 11.58 -3.49
N SER A 43 -31.47 10.46 -4.19
CA SER A 43 -32.37 9.32 -4.16
C SER A 43 -31.86 8.18 -3.27
N GLN A 44 -32.75 7.25 -2.91
CA GLN A 44 -32.32 6.02 -2.22
C GLN A 44 -31.33 5.21 -3.06
N GLN A 45 -31.50 5.19 -4.39
CA GLN A 45 -30.57 4.52 -5.30
C GLN A 45 -29.16 5.13 -5.24
N ASP A 46 -29.05 6.46 -5.10
CA ASP A 46 -27.76 7.13 -4.94
C ASP A 46 -27.12 6.79 -3.59
N LYS A 47 -27.93 6.73 -2.51
CA LYS A 47 -27.47 6.31 -1.18
C LYS A 47 -26.93 4.89 -1.21
N ASP A 48 -27.64 3.97 -1.86
CA ASP A 48 -27.24 2.58 -1.97
C ASP A 48 -25.96 2.44 -2.80
N LYS A 49 -25.84 3.19 -3.91
CA LYS A 49 -24.62 3.25 -4.72
C LYS A 49 -23.44 3.80 -3.92
N ALA A 50 -23.63 4.92 -3.22
CA ALA A 50 -22.60 5.54 -2.40
C ALA A 50 -22.12 4.60 -1.28
N ASN A 51 -23.03 3.95 -0.56
CA ASN A 51 -22.68 2.96 0.47
C ASN A 51 -21.90 1.79 -0.11
N LYS A 52 -22.32 1.24 -1.25
CA LYS A 52 -21.60 0.14 -1.91
C LYS A 52 -20.15 0.54 -2.26
N ILE A 53 -19.94 1.75 -2.77
CA ILE A 53 -18.60 2.27 -3.08
C ILE A 53 -17.78 2.39 -1.80
N LEU A 54 -18.36 2.93 -0.72
CA LEU A 54 -17.67 3.03 0.57
C LEU A 54 -17.33 1.66 1.17
N ASP A 55 -18.19 0.66 0.98
CA ASP A 55 -17.94 -0.73 1.39
C ASP A 55 -16.76 -1.35 0.63
N GLU A 56 -16.73 -1.19 -0.69
CA GLU A 56 -15.62 -1.66 -1.53
C GLU A 56 -14.30 -0.97 -1.16
N VAL A 57 -14.31 0.35 -0.93
CA VAL A 57 -13.13 1.09 -0.48
C VAL A 57 -12.64 0.60 0.88
N GLN A 58 -13.57 0.35 1.82
CA GLN A 58 -13.23 -0.19 3.14
C GLN A 58 -12.59 -1.59 3.02
N GLU A 59 -13.08 -2.46 2.13
CA GLU A 59 -12.52 -3.80 1.92
C GLU A 59 -11.05 -3.75 1.46
N TYR A 60 -10.74 -2.86 0.50
CA TYR A 60 -9.36 -2.66 0.05
C TYR A 60 -8.50 -2.01 1.14
N ALA A 61 -9.04 -1.07 1.92
CA ALA A 61 -8.35 -0.45 3.05
C ALA A 61 -8.01 -1.48 4.14
N ASP A 62 -8.95 -2.37 4.49
CA ASP A 62 -8.75 -3.43 5.47
C ASP A 62 -7.69 -4.45 4.99
N THR A 63 -7.70 -4.76 3.70
CA THR A 63 -6.68 -5.61 3.07
C THR A 63 -5.30 -4.96 3.14
N LEU A 64 -5.22 -3.67 2.81
CA LEU A 64 -3.99 -2.88 2.90
C LEU A 64 -3.50 -2.80 4.35
N ALA A 65 -4.38 -2.62 5.33
CA ALA A 65 -4.05 -2.61 6.75
C ALA A 65 -3.44 -3.93 7.21
N LYS A 66 -3.97 -5.08 6.76
CA LYS A 66 -3.39 -6.40 7.08
C LYS A 66 -1.98 -6.57 6.52
N LEU A 67 -1.68 -5.95 5.38
CA LEU A 67 -0.34 -5.98 4.77
C LEU A 67 0.63 -5.06 5.50
N VAL A 68 0.22 -3.82 5.77
CA VAL A 68 1.04 -2.77 6.38
C VAL A 68 1.32 -3.06 7.86
N LEU A 69 0.30 -3.50 8.60
CA LEU A 69 0.40 -3.76 10.05
C LEU A 69 0.88 -5.18 10.39
N ASN A 70 1.37 -5.94 9.39
CA ASN A 70 1.84 -7.30 9.63
C ASN A 70 3.11 -7.31 10.51
N PRO A 71 3.11 -7.94 11.69
CA PRO A 71 4.28 -7.93 12.58
C PRO A 71 5.54 -8.52 11.94
N ARG A 72 5.39 -9.50 11.02
CA ARG A 72 6.52 -10.10 10.30
C ARG A 72 7.24 -9.10 9.42
N PHE A 73 6.53 -8.11 8.90
CA PHE A 73 7.11 -7.07 8.08
C PHE A 73 8.11 -6.22 8.89
N LYS A 74 7.71 -5.81 10.10
CA LYS A 74 8.58 -5.08 11.02
C LYS A 74 9.82 -5.89 11.40
N GLU A 75 9.68 -7.20 11.60
CA GLU A 75 10.83 -8.08 11.84
C GLU A 75 11.80 -8.15 10.64
N TYR A 76 11.25 -8.14 9.42
CA TYR A 76 12.06 -8.18 8.20
C TYR A 76 12.77 -6.85 7.93
N LEU A 77 12.10 -5.71 8.10
CA LEU A 77 12.76 -4.40 8.00
C LEU A 77 13.90 -4.25 9.00
N ASN A 78 13.66 -4.59 10.28
CA ASN A 78 14.71 -4.57 11.31
C ASN A 78 15.94 -5.42 10.94
N LYS A 79 15.75 -6.52 10.19
CA LYS A 79 16.87 -7.35 9.71
C LYS A 79 17.63 -6.68 8.57
N LEU A 80 16.93 -6.01 7.66
CA LEU A 80 17.54 -5.28 6.55
C LEU A 80 18.26 -4.00 7.02
N GLU A 81 17.71 -3.28 7.99
CA GLU A 81 18.36 -2.10 8.60
C GLU A 81 19.68 -2.44 9.31
N ARG A 82 19.86 -3.70 9.71
CA ARG A 82 21.10 -4.21 10.31
C ARG A 82 22.04 -4.85 9.29
N SER A 83 21.73 -4.74 8.00
CA SER A 83 22.58 -5.22 6.93
C SER A 83 23.92 -4.50 6.95
N SER A 84 24.98 -5.22 6.61
CA SER A 84 26.30 -4.61 6.39
C SER A 84 26.43 -3.90 5.04
N ILE A 85 25.37 -3.94 4.22
CA ILE A 85 25.30 -3.30 2.90
C ILE A 85 24.51 -2.00 3.05
N GLU A 86 25.18 -0.86 2.91
CA GLU A 86 24.60 0.47 3.12
C GLU A 86 23.35 0.73 2.27
N GLY A 87 23.37 0.34 0.98
CA GLY A 87 22.20 0.47 0.11
C GLY A 87 20.97 -0.29 0.62
N ILE A 88 21.15 -1.50 1.16
CA ILE A 88 20.04 -2.28 1.76
C ILE A 88 19.50 -1.58 3.01
N MET A 89 20.39 -1.02 3.84
CA MET A 89 20.00 -0.32 5.06
C MET A 89 19.19 0.94 4.75
N LEU A 90 19.65 1.76 3.79
CA LEU A 90 18.94 2.97 3.35
C LEU A 90 17.56 2.63 2.77
N GLN A 91 17.48 1.62 1.91
CA GLN A 91 16.22 1.17 1.32
C GLN A 91 15.25 0.64 2.38
N ALA A 92 15.75 -0.10 3.38
CA ALA A 92 14.91 -0.58 4.47
C ALA A 92 14.28 0.58 5.27
N HIS A 93 15.05 1.64 5.49
CA HIS A 93 14.56 2.85 6.15
C HIS A 93 13.50 3.58 5.32
N GLU A 94 13.72 3.74 4.01
CA GLU A 94 12.73 4.35 3.10
C GLU A 94 11.42 3.55 3.07
N ILE A 95 11.51 2.23 3.08
CA ILE A 95 10.35 1.34 3.16
C ILE A 95 9.66 1.47 4.53
N GLU A 96 10.40 1.64 5.63
CA GLU A 96 9.81 1.86 6.95
C GLU A 96 8.98 3.16 6.99
N GLU A 97 9.52 4.26 6.49
CA GLU A 97 8.83 5.54 6.41
C GLU A 97 7.58 5.45 5.53
N LEU A 98 7.68 4.76 4.39
CA LEU A 98 6.52 4.49 3.52
C LEU A 98 5.38 3.79 4.28
N PHE A 99 5.71 2.83 5.14
CA PHE A 99 4.70 2.08 5.89
C PHE A 99 4.06 2.92 6.99
N LYS A 100 4.82 3.81 7.64
CA LYS A 100 4.26 4.79 8.59
C LYS A 100 3.28 5.73 7.91
N ASP A 101 3.62 6.21 6.72
CA ASP A 101 2.72 7.05 5.92
C ASP A 101 1.45 6.29 5.51
N LEU A 102 1.58 5.01 5.09
CA LEU A 102 0.44 4.16 4.76
C LEU A 102 -0.46 3.89 5.97
N GLU A 103 0.11 3.65 7.15
CA GLU A 103 -0.64 3.46 8.40
C GLU A 103 -1.44 4.73 8.75
N HIS A 104 -0.80 5.90 8.71
CA HIS A 104 -1.49 7.16 8.95
C HIS A 104 -2.63 7.40 7.94
N MET A 105 -2.39 7.08 6.67
CA MET A 105 -3.40 7.22 5.61
C MET A 105 -4.58 6.28 5.79
N LEU A 106 -4.34 5.03 6.18
CA LEU A 106 -5.40 4.07 6.50
C LEU A 106 -6.30 4.58 7.64
N HIS A 107 -5.69 5.19 8.66
CA HIS A 107 -6.44 5.81 9.75
C HIS A 107 -7.30 6.98 9.26
N LEU A 108 -6.75 7.87 8.42
CA LEU A 108 -7.53 8.97 7.84
C LEU A 108 -8.68 8.46 6.97
N LEU A 109 -8.43 7.45 6.13
CA LEU A 109 -9.43 6.87 5.23
C LEU A 109 -10.61 6.28 6.01
N ASP A 110 -10.36 5.54 7.09
CA ASP A 110 -11.40 5.01 7.98
C ASP A 110 -12.27 6.13 8.60
N LEU A 111 -11.63 7.21 9.08
CA LEU A 111 -12.35 8.38 9.60
C LEU A 111 -13.23 9.05 8.53
N TYR A 112 -12.71 9.18 7.31
CA TYR A 112 -13.46 9.77 6.19
C TYR A 112 -14.64 8.90 5.77
N ILE A 113 -14.47 7.57 5.67
CA ILE A 113 -15.57 6.65 5.33
C ILE A 113 -16.69 6.75 6.37
N LYS A 114 -16.35 6.75 7.67
CA LYS A 114 -17.33 6.92 8.76
C LYS A 114 -18.09 8.24 8.64
N ASN A 115 -17.38 9.33 8.35
CA ASN A 115 -17.98 10.64 8.15
C ASN A 115 -18.92 10.67 6.93
N LEU A 116 -18.49 10.10 5.80
CA LEU A 116 -19.32 10.03 4.59
C LEU A 116 -20.58 9.18 4.79
N ARG A 117 -20.49 8.08 5.55
CA ARG A 117 -21.67 7.28 5.93
C ARG A 117 -22.65 8.07 6.79
N ASP A 118 -22.15 8.88 7.73
CA ASP A 118 -22.98 9.77 8.52
C ASP A 118 -23.68 10.83 7.65
N ILE A 119 -22.95 11.43 6.70
CA ILE A 119 -23.48 12.39 5.72
C ILE A 119 -24.60 11.79 4.86
N ILE A 120 -24.44 10.56 4.34
CA ILE A 120 -25.47 9.87 3.55
C ILE A 120 -26.79 9.75 4.34
N LEU A 121 -26.70 9.51 5.65
CA LEU A 121 -27.85 9.31 6.52
C LEU A 121 -28.48 10.63 6.98
N ASN A 122 -27.65 11.56 7.44
CA ASN A 122 -28.09 12.71 8.23
C ASN A 122 -28.01 14.04 7.48
N HIS A 123 -27.07 14.19 6.55
CA HIS A 123 -26.72 15.46 5.92
C HIS A 123 -26.37 15.33 4.41
N PRO A 124 -27.23 14.70 3.57
CA PRO A 124 -26.90 14.41 2.18
C PRO A 124 -26.59 15.66 1.34
N GLU A 125 -27.05 16.84 1.74
CA GLU A 125 -26.71 18.12 1.12
C GLU A 125 -25.22 18.46 1.19
N GLN A 126 -24.48 17.89 2.15
CA GLN A 126 -23.04 18.10 2.33
C GLN A 126 -22.19 17.10 1.52
N TRP A 127 -22.83 16.12 0.87
CA TRP A 127 -22.17 15.01 0.20
C TRP A 127 -21.17 15.48 -0.86
N GLY A 128 -21.60 16.29 -1.83
CA GLY A 128 -20.76 16.64 -2.98
C GLY A 128 -19.43 17.25 -2.58
N GLY A 129 -19.44 18.24 -1.68
CA GLY A 129 -18.21 18.89 -1.20
C GLY A 129 -17.29 17.95 -0.41
N LYS A 130 -17.84 17.02 0.37
CA LYS A 130 -17.06 16.09 1.22
C LYS A 130 -16.53 14.89 0.44
N ALA A 131 -17.31 14.36 -0.49
CA ALA A 131 -16.91 13.30 -1.40
C ALA A 131 -15.77 13.79 -2.31
N ASP A 132 -15.89 14.99 -2.88
CA ASP A 132 -14.85 15.60 -3.72
C ASP A 132 -13.54 15.82 -2.94
N GLN A 133 -13.64 16.28 -1.69
CA GLN A 133 -12.47 16.43 -0.81
C GLN A 133 -11.75 15.10 -0.58
N LEU A 134 -12.50 14.00 -0.39
CA LEU A 134 -11.91 12.67 -0.22
C LEU A 134 -11.24 12.19 -1.52
N VAL A 135 -11.93 12.32 -2.66
CA VAL A 135 -11.36 11.95 -3.98
C VAL A 135 -10.06 12.72 -4.23
N LEU A 136 -10.03 14.02 -3.95
CA LEU A 136 -8.83 14.84 -4.08
C LEU A 136 -7.71 14.39 -3.12
N THR A 137 -8.04 14.08 -1.86
CA THR A 137 -7.06 13.62 -0.88
C THR A 137 -6.44 12.29 -1.33
N ILE A 138 -7.28 11.33 -1.76
CA ILE A 138 -6.84 10.05 -2.30
C ILE A 138 -6.00 10.26 -3.57
N HIS A 139 -6.41 11.16 -4.46
CA HIS A 139 -5.66 11.45 -5.69
C HIS A 139 -4.31 12.14 -5.41
N GLN A 140 -4.21 13.04 -4.44
CA GLN A 140 -2.94 13.67 -4.07
C GLN A 140 -1.97 12.68 -3.41
N LYS A 141 -2.50 11.80 -2.56
CA LYS A 141 -1.69 10.84 -1.83
C LYS A 141 -1.29 9.64 -2.69
N PHE A 142 -2.18 9.18 -3.57
CA PHE A 142 -2.02 7.93 -4.31
C PHE A 142 -1.97 8.11 -5.85
N GLY A 143 -2.47 9.23 -6.39
CA GLY A 143 -2.83 9.36 -7.81
C GLY A 143 -1.69 9.75 -8.76
N GLY A 144 -1.65 9.08 -9.92
CA GLY A 144 -0.80 9.44 -11.06
C GLY A 144 0.71 9.32 -10.79
N GLU A 145 1.56 9.87 -11.65
CA GLU A 145 3.03 9.90 -11.48
C GLU A 145 3.49 10.85 -10.36
N ARG A 146 2.58 11.66 -9.81
CA ARG A 146 2.87 12.72 -8.85
C ARG A 146 2.42 12.42 -7.42
N GLY A 147 1.65 11.36 -7.21
CA GLY A 147 1.22 10.93 -5.88
C GLY A 147 2.42 10.70 -4.97
N GLU A 148 2.38 11.28 -3.77
CA GLU A 148 3.50 11.26 -2.81
C GLU A 148 3.99 9.84 -2.56
N LEU A 149 3.05 8.91 -2.35
CA LEU A 149 3.36 7.51 -2.07
C LEU A 149 3.81 6.75 -3.31
N ARG A 150 3.37 7.14 -4.52
CA ARG A 150 3.79 6.43 -5.74
C ARG A 150 5.26 6.68 -6.08
N LYS A 151 5.79 7.86 -5.76
CA LYS A 151 7.22 8.18 -5.91
C LYS A 151 8.08 7.32 -4.98
N VAL A 152 7.70 7.25 -3.70
CA VAL A 152 8.38 6.41 -2.71
C VAL A 152 8.25 4.92 -3.07
N PHE A 153 7.10 4.52 -3.60
CA PHE A 153 6.86 3.17 -4.08
C PHE A 153 7.67 2.82 -5.35
N GLN A 154 7.87 3.78 -6.27
CA GLN A 154 8.77 3.63 -7.41
C GLN A 154 10.24 3.55 -6.98
N ILE A 155 10.64 4.31 -5.96
CA ILE A 155 11.97 4.19 -5.35
C ILE A 155 12.15 2.78 -4.77
N ALA A 156 11.15 2.25 -4.06
CA ALA A 156 11.19 0.86 -3.58
C ALA A 156 11.23 -0.20 -4.72
N ILE A 157 10.59 0.07 -5.86
CA ILE A 157 10.66 -0.79 -7.06
C ILE A 157 12.03 -0.69 -7.75
N HIS A 158 12.65 0.49 -7.79
CA HIS A 158 14.01 0.65 -8.35
C HIS A 158 15.07 0.08 -7.41
N ALA A 159 14.90 0.27 -6.10
CA ALA A 159 15.67 -0.42 -5.08
C ALA A 159 15.61 -1.94 -5.25
N ARG A 160 14.43 -2.48 -5.59
CA ARG A 160 14.26 -3.89 -5.99
C ARG A 160 15.08 -4.25 -7.23
N GLU A 161 15.09 -3.43 -8.28
CA GLU A 161 15.85 -3.72 -9.50
C GLU A 161 17.36 -3.70 -9.24
N GLU A 162 17.84 -2.78 -8.41
CA GLU A 162 19.24 -2.74 -7.98
C GLU A 162 19.59 -3.94 -7.10
N LEU A 163 18.69 -4.37 -6.20
CA LEU A 163 18.88 -5.56 -5.39
C LEU A 163 18.85 -6.85 -6.23
N GLU A 164 17.95 -6.95 -7.21
CA GLU A 164 17.92 -8.05 -8.18
C GLU A 164 19.22 -8.12 -8.99
N GLN A 165 19.83 -6.97 -9.33
CA GLN A 165 21.14 -6.90 -10.00
C GLN A 165 22.33 -7.22 -9.09
N ILE A 166 22.29 -6.83 -7.82
CA ILE A 166 23.32 -7.18 -6.84
C ILE A 166 23.28 -8.68 -6.55
N VAL A 167 22.09 -9.30 -6.57
CA VAL A 167 21.93 -10.73 -6.43
C VAL A 167 21.86 -11.44 -7.78
N ASP A 168 22.94 -11.31 -8.53
CA ASP A 168 23.14 -12.08 -9.73
C ASP A 168 23.53 -13.53 -9.38
N SER A 169 22.55 -14.35 -8.96
CA SER A 169 22.64 -15.82 -9.06
C SER A 169 21.27 -16.49 -8.92
N GLU A 170 20.56 -16.57 -10.05
CA GLU A 170 19.50 -17.58 -10.25
C GLU A 170 19.96 -19.02 -9.89
N LYS A 171 21.28 -19.26 -9.85
CA LYS A 171 21.90 -20.51 -9.39
C LYS A 171 21.57 -20.88 -7.93
N HIS A 172 21.26 -19.93 -7.06
CA HIS A 172 20.96 -20.22 -5.64
C HIS A 172 19.47 -20.39 -5.34
N LEU A 173 18.58 -19.97 -6.24
CA LEU A 173 17.13 -20.17 -6.11
C LEU A 173 16.68 -21.57 -6.57
N ALA A 174 17.33 -22.13 -7.59
CA ALA A 174 17.02 -23.48 -8.10
C ALA A 174 17.34 -24.59 -7.08
N GLU A 175 18.48 -24.50 -6.38
CA GLU A 175 18.85 -25.44 -5.31
C GLU A 175 17.86 -25.40 -4.12
N PHE A 176 17.14 -24.29 -3.93
CA PHE A 176 16.21 -24.12 -2.82
C PHE A 176 14.82 -24.71 -3.10
N LEU A 177 14.41 -24.80 -4.37
CA LEU A 177 13.13 -25.39 -4.78
C LEU A 177 13.19 -26.92 -4.94
N GLU A 178 14.38 -27.51 -5.04
CA GLU A 178 14.59 -28.96 -5.13
C GLU A 178 14.80 -29.66 -3.77
N ILE A 179 14.98 -28.93 -2.67
CA ILE A 179 15.00 -29.55 -1.32
C ILE A 179 13.56 -29.67 -0.82
N ARG A 180 12.87 -30.72 -1.27
CA ARG A 180 11.68 -31.29 -0.65
C ARG A 180 12.00 -32.67 -0.09
#